data_AF-A0A957WGJ4-F1
#
_entry.id   AF-A0A957WGJ4-F1
#
_cell.length_a   1.000
_cell.length_b   1.000
_cell.length_c   1.000
_cell.angle_alpha   90.00
_cell.angle_beta   90.00
_cell.angle_gamma   90.00
#
_symmetry.space_group_name_H-M   'P 1'
#
loop_
_entity.id
_entity.type
_entity.pdbx_description
1 polymer ?
#
loop_
_entity_poly.entity_id
_entity_poly.type
_entity_poly.pdbx_seq_one_letter_code
_entity_poly.pdbx_strand_id
1 'polypeptide(L)'
;MGTFVDQLLLQFGDPTHLVQLLAPPDDPDHTRLRGLVEAVYDMPFATLHAIRDVQVRRTEFQRPLFPPGRLTGTWQQTIPSYTRSDISLEQQPFAPLWLDILATLDLTLVLEVDPGEVESILNREVADFDTLAEFRARFRFIDLDAFMAKHQLTTVDDLKEAYHYLITEIHLRAPGPFNADNPANHYHFPLEVILLMREVIDVTEALRAVKLARTAGERVNIYRPDINTAEVRTPYAPVLIFPEAALNGLPFTAAALQAFFAAEHVLSLFVTPL
;
A
#
# COMPACT_ATOMS: atom_id res chain seq x y z
N MET A 1 7.72 -25.46 20.31
CA MET A 1 8.69 -24.42 19.91
C MET A 1 9.96 -25.16 19.57
N GLY A 2 10.40 -25.08 18.33
CA GLY A 2 11.59 -25.79 17.89
C GLY A 2 12.78 -24.85 17.85
N THR A 3 13.95 -25.48 17.76
CA THR A 3 15.26 -24.85 17.95
C THR A 3 15.54 -23.73 16.96
N PHE A 4 14.94 -23.78 15.76
CA PHE A 4 15.14 -22.78 14.72
C PHE A 4 14.53 -21.42 15.10
N VAL A 5 13.27 -21.42 15.55
CA VAL A 5 12.57 -20.18 15.91
C VAL A 5 13.25 -19.53 17.12
N ASP A 6 13.62 -20.33 18.12
CA ASP A 6 14.29 -19.82 19.32
C ASP A 6 15.66 -19.20 19.00
N GLN A 7 16.44 -19.82 18.11
CA GLN A 7 17.73 -19.27 17.64
C GLN A 7 17.56 -17.95 16.91
N LEU A 8 16.59 -17.85 16.00
CA LEU A 8 16.33 -16.61 15.27
C LEU A 8 15.79 -15.50 16.19
N LEU A 9 14.91 -15.82 17.15
CA LEU A 9 14.45 -14.85 18.14
C LEU A 9 15.62 -14.29 18.95
N LEU A 10 16.58 -15.14 19.35
CA LEU A 10 17.80 -14.69 20.03
C LEU A 10 18.70 -13.86 19.12
N GLN A 11 18.89 -14.29 17.86
CA GLN A 11 19.72 -13.59 16.88
C GLN A 11 19.18 -12.17 16.59
N PHE A 12 17.87 -12.05 16.37
CA PHE A 12 17.19 -10.77 16.14
C PHE A 12 16.95 -9.95 17.42
N GLY A 13 17.35 -10.47 18.58
CA GLY A 13 17.56 -9.68 19.79
C GLY A 13 18.54 -8.52 19.56
N ASP A 14 19.51 -8.70 18.65
CA ASP A 14 20.35 -7.63 18.14
C ASP A 14 19.68 -6.97 16.90
N PRO A 15 19.35 -5.66 16.95
CA PRO A 15 18.74 -4.96 15.83
C PRO A 15 19.62 -4.95 14.57
N THR A 16 20.94 -5.07 14.70
CA THR A 16 21.85 -5.07 13.53
C THR A 16 21.64 -6.30 12.65
N HIS A 17 21.38 -7.47 13.24
CA HIS A 17 21.05 -8.67 12.49
C HIS A 17 19.70 -8.55 11.75
N LEU A 18 18.74 -7.83 12.33
CA LEU A 18 17.47 -7.57 11.66
C LEU A 18 17.65 -6.62 10.46
N VAL A 19 18.48 -5.57 10.60
CA VAL A 19 18.83 -4.71 9.47
C VAL A 19 19.56 -5.51 8.38
N GLN A 20 20.55 -6.33 8.73
CA GLN A 20 21.27 -7.17 7.76
C GLN A 20 20.35 -8.18 7.05
N LEU A 21 19.31 -8.67 7.72
CA LEU A 21 18.32 -9.56 7.11
C LEU A 21 17.51 -8.83 6.02
N LEU A 22 17.08 -7.61 6.31
CA LEU A 22 16.18 -6.83 5.44
C LEU A 22 16.92 -6.02 4.37
N ALA A 23 18.12 -5.54 4.68
CA ALA A 23 19.05 -4.83 3.81
C ALA A 23 20.42 -5.53 3.85
N PRO A 24 20.54 -6.72 3.23
CA PRO A 24 21.82 -7.41 3.18
C PRO A 24 22.82 -6.60 2.34
N PRO A 25 24.13 -6.67 2.66
CA PRO A 25 25.16 -5.92 1.93
C PRO A 25 25.25 -6.33 0.45
N ASP A 26 24.75 -7.52 0.09
CA ASP A 26 24.73 -8.04 -1.27
C ASP A 26 23.52 -7.55 -2.11
N ASP A 27 22.61 -6.75 -1.53
CA ASP A 27 21.45 -6.12 -2.20
C ASP A 27 21.60 -4.59 -2.22
N PRO A 28 22.50 -4.03 -3.05
CA PRO A 28 22.77 -2.59 -3.07
C PRO A 28 21.55 -1.76 -3.47
N ASP A 29 20.64 -2.33 -4.26
CA ASP A 29 19.41 -1.68 -4.72
C ASP A 29 18.29 -1.72 -3.68
N HIS A 30 18.53 -2.38 -2.53
CA HIS A 30 17.57 -2.57 -1.44
C HIS A 30 16.24 -3.17 -1.93
N THR A 31 16.32 -4.12 -2.85
CA THR A 31 15.17 -4.76 -3.51
C THR A 31 14.16 -5.31 -2.49
N ARG A 32 14.65 -5.91 -1.39
CA ARG A 32 13.79 -6.44 -0.32
C ARG A 32 13.00 -5.34 0.39
N LEU A 33 13.66 -4.26 0.77
CA LEU A 33 13.01 -3.13 1.44
C LEU A 33 12.06 -2.40 0.49
N ARG A 34 12.41 -2.26 -0.79
CA ARG A 34 11.54 -1.68 -1.80
C ARG A 34 10.22 -2.45 -1.90
N GLY A 35 10.29 -3.78 -1.97
CA GLY A 35 9.09 -4.62 -1.98
C GLY A 35 8.25 -4.49 -0.70
N LEU A 36 8.87 -4.29 0.46
CA LEU A 36 8.15 -4.04 1.72
C LEU A 36 7.53 -2.64 1.78
N VAL A 37 8.21 -1.62 1.25
CA VAL A 37 7.68 -0.26 1.14
C VAL A 37 6.47 -0.25 0.19
N GLU A 38 6.57 -0.85 -0.99
CA GLU A 38 5.47 -0.97 -1.96
C GLU A 38 4.27 -1.80 -1.43
N ALA A 39 4.55 -2.72 -0.50
CA ALA A 39 3.49 -3.48 0.18
C ALA A 39 2.68 -2.62 1.16
N VAL A 40 3.27 -1.57 1.73
CA VAL A 40 2.69 -0.74 2.80
C VAL A 40 2.21 0.61 2.27
N TYR A 41 2.95 1.21 1.35
CA TYR A 41 2.74 2.55 0.84
C TYR A 41 2.41 2.52 -0.65
N ASP A 42 1.39 3.28 -1.02
CA ASP A 42 1.15 3.68 -2.40
C ASP A 42 1.70 5.07 -2.64
N MET A 43 2.40 5.26 -3.74
CA MET A 43 3.05 6.53 -4.09
C MET A 43 2.62 6.97 -5.50
N PRO A 44 1.34 7.33 -5.71
CA PRO A 44 0.81 7.62 -7.05
C PRO A 44 1.46 8.83 -7.73
N PHE A 45 2.08 9.73 -6.95
CA PHE A 45 2.70 10.96 -7.43
C PHE A 45 4.21 11.03 -7.16
N ALA A 46 4.84 9.92 -6.77
CA ALA A 46 6.25 9.90 -6.45
C ALA A 46 6.93 8.63 -6.97
N THR A 47 8.14 8.79 -7.49
CA THR A 47 8.99 7.67 -7.89
C THR A 47 10.08 7.43 -6.83
N LEU A 48 10.17 6.22 -6.30
CA LEU A 48 11.20 5.83 -5.35
C LEU A 48 12.51 5.53 -6.08
N HIS A 49 13.56 6.33 -5.80
CA HIS A 49 14.88 6.16 -6.38
C HIS A 49 15.83 5.36 -5.48
N ALA A 50 15.84 5.68 -4.18
CA ALA A 50 16.75 5.03 -3.24
C ALA A 50 16.15 4.95 -1.83
N ILE A 51 16.64 3.98 -1.06
CA ILE A 51 16.38 3.83 0.37
C ILE A 51 17.72 4.06 1.08
N ARG A 52 17.73 4.95 2.07
CA ARG A 52 18.91 5.33 2.87
C ARG A 52 18.58 5.23 4.36
N ASP A 53 19.62 5.22 5.18
CA ASP A 53 19.55 5.34 6.65
C ASP A 53 18.56 4.39 7.33
N VAL A 54 18.65 3.11 6.99
CA VAL A 54 17.77 2.07 7.57
C VAL A 54 18.14 1.82 9.02
N GLN A 55 17.22 2.08 9.93
CA GLN A 55 17.44 1.89 11.37
C GLN A 55 16.26 1.18 12.02
N VAL A 56 16.55 0.25 12.93
CA VAL A 56 15.54 -0.38 13.77
C VAL A 56 15.30 0.50 14.98
N ARG A 57 14.12 1.11 15.05
CA ARG A 57 13.72 1.97 16.17
C ARG A 57 13.22 1.17 17.37
N ARG A 58 12.45 0.11 17.11
CA ARG A 58 11.82 -0.71 18.14
C ARG A 58 11.61 -2.13 17.64
N THR A 59 11.77 -3.10 18.53
CA THR A 59 11.42 -4.50 18.33
C THR A 59 10.56 -4.99 19.49
N GLU A 60 9.55 -5.79 19.16
CA GLU A 60 8.69 -6.48 20.12
C GLU A 60 8.64 -7.96 19.72
N PHE A 61 9.00 -8.83 20.66
CA PHE A 61 9.02 -10.28 20.45
C PHE A 61 7.73 -10.89 20.96
N GLN A 62 7.22 -11.90 20.26
CA GLN A 62 6.03 -12.65 20.67
C GLN A 62 4.86 -11.70 20.99
N ARG A 63 4.54 -10.80 20.04
CA ARG A 63 3.45 -9.82 20.22
C ARG A 63 2.11 -10.51 19.92
N PRO A 64 1.15 -10.52 20.87
CA PRO A 64 -0.19 -11.02 20.59
C PRO A 64 -0.99 -9.98 19.80
N LEU A 65 -1.60 -10.41 18.70
CA LEU A 65 -2.67 -9.70 18.00
C LEU A 65 -4.00 -10.32 18.37
N PHE A 66 -4.92 -9.48 18.84
CA PHE A 66 -6.28 -9.87 19.15
C PHE A 66 -7.19 -9.41 18.01
N PRO A 67 -7.48 -10.28 17.02
CA PRO A 67 -8.39 -9.91 15.96
C PRO A 67 -9.75 -9.55 16.58
N PRO A 68 -10.30 -8.36 16.28
CA PRO A 68 -11.61 -8.00 16.82
C PRO A 68 -12.64 -8.96 16.24
N GLY A 69 -13.26 -9.74 17.12
CA GLY A 69 -14.39 -10.59 16.78
C GLY A 69 -15.62 -9.72 16.61
N ARG A 70 -16.30 -9.84 15.47
CA ARG A 70 -17.60 -9.22 15.27
C ARG A 70 -18.67 -10.27 15.51
N LEU A 71 -19.30 -10.25 16.68
CA LEU A 71 -20.49 -11.06 16.93
C LEU A 71 -21.72 -10.22 16.58
N THR A 72 -22.30 -10.46 15.41
CA THR A 72 -23.57 -9.84 15.04
C THR A 72 -24.68 -10.77 15.53
N GLY A 73 -25.33 -10.38 16.62
CA GLY A 73 -26.50 -11.06 17.17
C GLY A 73 -27.70 -10.13 17.19
N THR A 74 -28.89 -10.66 16.96
CA THR A 74 -30.13 -9.94 17.19
C THR A 74 -30.69 -10.38 18.54
N TRP A 75 -30.70 -9.49 19.53
CA TRP A 75 -31.42 -9.73 20.77
C TRP A 75 -32.81 -9.09 20.67
N GLN A 76 -33.86 -9.91 20.71
CA GLN A 76 -35.24 -9.44 20.70
C GLN A 76 -35.87 -9.66 22.08
N GLN A 77 -36.37 -8.58 22.68
CA GLN A 77 -37.18 -8.65 23.90
C GLN A 77 -38.61 -8.21 23.55
N THR A 78 -39.56 -9.13 23.61
CA THR A 78 -40.99 -8.81 23.41
C THR A 78 -41.60 -8.37 24.74
N ILE A 79 -41.73 -7.06 24.95
CA ILE A 79 -42.44 -6.44 26.09
C ILE A 79 -43.75 -5.86 25.53
N PRO A 80 -44.84 -5.66 26.31
CA PRO A 80 -46.13 -5.20 25.76
C PRO A 80 -46.17 -3.75 25.19
N SER A 81 -45.04 -3.15 24.82
CA SER A 81 -44.96 -1.85 24.15
C SER A 81 -43.97 -1.91 22.99
N TYR A 82 -44.25 -1.14 21.93
CA TYR A 82 -43.58 -1.16 20.62
C TYR A 82 -42.14 -0.57 20.62
N THR A 83 -41.25 -1.06 21.48
CA THR A 83 -39.85 -0.63 21.51
C THR A 83 -38.95 -1.75 20.99
N ARG A 84 -38.29 -1.53 19.85
CA ARG A 84 -37.26 -2.41 19.31
C ARG A 84 -35.89 -1.86 19.69
N SER A 85 -35.10 -2.66 20.40
CA SER A 85 -33.71 -2.34 20.74
C SER A 85 -32.79 -3.31 20.00
N ASP A 86 -31.99 -2.82 19.06
CA ASP A 86 -30.93 -3.60 18.43
C ASP A 86 -29.63 -3.38 19.22
N ILE A 87 -29.09 -4.43 19.85
CA ILE A 87 -27.83 -4.40 20.59
C ILE A 87 -26.75 -5.09 19.76
N SER A 88 -25.68 -4.38 19.40
CA SER A 88 -24.46 -4.95 18.81
C SER A 88 -23.41 -5.11 19.91
N LEU A 89 -22.92 -6.33 20.12
CA LEU A 89 -21.95 -6.65 21.15
C LEU A 89 -20.64 -7.12 20.49
N GLU A 90 -19.58 -6.34 20.67
CA GLU A 90 -18.22 -6.73 20.28
C GLU A 90 -17.60 -7.51 21.44
N GLN A 91 -17.56 -8.85 21.32
CA GLN A 91 -16.83 -9.71 22.26
C GLN A 91 -15.53 -10.17 21.59
N GLN A 92 -14.43 -10.25 22.34
CA GLN A 92 -13.16 -10.88 21.91
C GLN A 92 -13.24 -12.40 22.16
N PRO A 93 -13.40 -13.29 21.15
CA PRO A 93 -13.58 -14.72 21.39
C PRO A 93 -12.45 -15.59 20.83
N PHE A 94 -11.39 -15.05 20.24
CA PHE A 94 -10.38 -15.85 19.54
C PHE A 94 -9.05 -15.90 20.29
N ALA A 95 -8.40 -17.07 20.23
CA ALA A 95 -7.01 -17.22 20.65
C ALA A 95 -6.16 -16.14 19.94
N PRO A 96 -5.24 -15.47 20.66
CA PRO A 96 -4.40 -14.46 20.06
C PRO A 96 -3.59 -15.06 18.92
N LEU A 97 -3.48 -14.32 17.82
CA LEU A 97 -2.48 -14.58 16.82
C LEU A 97 -1.14 -14.05 17.35
N TRP A 98 -0.16 -14.92 17.50
CA TRP A 98 1.18 -14.51 17.92
C TRP A 98 2.02 -14.12 16.71
N LEU A 99 2.56 -12.90 16.75
CA LEU A 99 3.63 -12.47 15.86
C LEU A 99 4.96 -12.82 16.50
N ASP A 100 5.88 -13.42 15.74
CA ASP A 100 7.17 -13.79 16.30
C ASP A 100 8.00 -12.54 16.61
N ILE A 101 8.05 -11.59 15.68
CA ILE A 101 8.62 -10.25 15.89
C ILE A 101 7.74 -9.20 15.21
N LEU A 102 7.50 -8.10 15.89
CA LEU A 102 7.08 -6.84 15.28
C LEU A 102 8.24 -5.85 15.41
N ALA A 103 8.70 -5.30 14.29
CA ALA A 103 9.75 -4.30 14.25
C ALA A 103 9.25 -3.00 13.63
N THR A 104 9.63 -1.87 14.22
CA THR A 104 9.44 -0.54 13.63
C THR A 104 10.80 -0.09 13.09
N LEU A 105 10.86 0.11 11.79
CA LEU A 105 12.01 0.65 11.08
C LEU A 105 11.77 2.14 10.80
N ASP A 106 12.82 2.94 10.87
CA ASP A 106 12.84 4.27 10.28
C ASP A 106 13.70 4.19 9.01
N LEU A 107 13.16 4.72 7.90
CA LEU A 107 13.78 4.71 6.59
C LEU A 107 13.83 6.14 6.04
N THR A 108 14.90 6.49 5.33
CA THR A 108 14.95 7.69 4.49
C THR A 108 14.73 7.29 3.04
N LEU A 109 13.58 7.64 2.48
CA LEU A 109 13.26 7.43 1.08
C LEU A 109 13.70 8.64 0.26
N VAL A 110 14.42 8.38 -0.84
CA VAL A 110 14.76 9.39 -1.83
C VAL A 110 13.71 9.33 -2.93
N LEU A 111 12.82 10.31 -2.94
CA LEU A 111 11.65 10.36 -3.81
C LEU A 111 11.78 11.48 -4.84
N GLU A 112 11.42 11.18 -6.07
CA GLU A 112 11.09 12.18 -7.09
C GLU A 112 9.58 12.40 -7.05
N VAL A 113 9.15 13.46 -6.37
CA VAL A 113 7.75 13.85 -6.30
C VAL A 113 7.45 14.76 -7.48
N ASP A 114 6.43 14.42 -8.28
CA ASP A 114 5.90 15.33 -9.29
C ASP A 114 4.89 16.27 -8.61
N PRO A 115 5.23 17.55 -8.39
CA PRO A 115 4.32 18.48 -7.74
C PRO A 115 3.12 18.87 -8.62
N GLY A 116 3.11 18.47 -9.91
CA GLY A 116 2.03 18.82 -10.84
C GLY A 116 1.85 20.33 -10.97
N GLU A 117 2.93 21.11 -10.86
CA GLU A 117 2.85 22.57 -10.88
C GLU A 117 2.22 23.05 -12.18
N VAL A 118 1.18 23.86 -12.06
CA VAL A 118 0.53 24.46 -13.22
C VAL A 118 1.38 25.62 -13.72
N GLU A 119 1.92 25.49 -14.93
CA GLU A 119 2.67 26.55 -15.61
C GLU A 119 1.73 27.64 -16.14
N SER A 120 0.61 27.23 -16.74
CA SER A 120 -0.41 28.18 -17.19
C SER A 120 -1.80 27.55 -17.24
N ILE A 121 -2.79 28.41 -16.99
CA ILE A 121 -4.20 28.11 -17.16
C ILE A 121 -4.71 29.03 -18.26
N LEU A 122 -5.00 28.47 -19.43
CA LEU A 122 -5.53 29.20 -20.58
C LEU A 122 -7.03 28.94 -20.68
N ASN A 123 -7.82 29.94 -20.33
CA ASN A 123 -9.26 29.91 -20.61
C ASN A 123 -9.48 30.45 -22.02
N ARG A 124 -9.90 29.58 -22.94
CA ARG A 124 -10.31 29.98 -24.28
C ARG A 124 -11.83 29.96 -24.38
N GLU A 125 -12.37 31.07 -24.87
CA GLU A 125 -13.77 31.15 -25.26
C GLU A 125 -13.95 30.39 -26.58
N VAL A 126 -14.90 29.47 -26.60
CA VAL A 126 -15.22 28.65 -27.77
C VAL A 126 -16.23 29.41 -28.61
N ALA A 127 -15.80 30.51 -29.24
CA ALA A 127 -16.65 31.34 -30.11
C ALA A 127 -16.20 31.31 -31.59
N ASP A 128 -14.93 31.01 -31.86
CA ASP A 128 -14.34 31.06 -33.21
C ASP A 128 -14.43 29.73 -33.97
N PHE A 129 -15.64 29.35 -34.40
CA PHE A 129 -15.87 28.29 -35.39
C PHE A 129 -17.10 28.61 -36.23
N ASP A 130 -17.06 28.33 -37.53
CA ASP A 130 -18.17 28.68 -38.44
C ASP A 130 -18.99 27.47 -38.87
N THR A 131 -18.51 26.26 -38.57
CA THR A 131 -19.18 25.01 -38.96
C THR A 131 -19.10 23.95 -37.86
N LEU A 132 -20.09 23.05 -37.82
CA LEU A 132 -20.10 21.89 -36.91
C LEU A 132 -18.94 20.92 -37.20
N ALA A 133 -18.49 20.84 -38.45
CA ALA A 133 -17.35 20.01 -38.84
C ALA A 133 -16.03 20.55 -38.25
N GLU A 134 -15.86 21.88 -38.25
CA GLU A 134 -14.72 22.54 -37.61
C GLU A 134 -14.74 22.35 -36.09
N PHE A 135 -15.93 22.46 -35.46
CA PHE A 135 -16.09 22.16 -34.04
C PHE A 135 -15.67 20.72 -33.71
N ARG A 136 -16.13 19.71 -34.47
CA ARG A 136 -15.71 18.31 -34.28
C ARG A 136 -14.21 18.10 -34.47
N ALA A 137 -13.61 18.80 -35.43
CA ALA A 137 -12.18 18.69 -35.70
C ALA A 137 -11.33 19.22 -34.54
N ARG A 138 -11.77 20.32 -33.90
CA ARG A 138 -11.10 20.94 -32.75
C ARG A 138 -11.40 20.25 -31.42
N PHE A 139 -12.63 19.75 -31.22
CA PHE A 139 -13.10 19.20 -29.94
C PHE A 139 -13.43 17.71 -30.04
N ARG A 140 -12.41 16.90 -30.34
CA ARG A 140 -12.56 15.44 -30.52
C ARG A 140 -13.01 14.67 -29.27
N PHE A 141 -12.92 15.28 -28.10
CA PHE A 141 -13.30 14.69 -26.82
C PHE A 141 -14.79 14.87 -26.48
N ILE A 142 -15.54 15.65 -27.26
CA ILE A 142 -16.98 15.88 -27.08
C ILE A 142 -17.74 15.10 -28.15
N ASP A 143 -18.69 14.28 -27.71
CA ASP A 143 -19.70 13.70 -28.61
C ASP A 143 -20.72 14.77 -28.99
N LEU A 144 -20.44 15.48 -30.08
CA LEU A 144 -21.26 16.60 -30.55
C LEU A 144 -22.70 16.16 -30.89
N ASP A 145 -22.88 14.95 -31.43
CA ASP A 145 -24.21 14.47 -31.86
C ASP A 145 -25.09 14.13 -30.67
N ALA A 146 -24.52 13.47 -29.66
CA ALA A 146 -25.21 13.24 -28.39
C ALA A 146 -25.55 14.55 -27.67
N PHE A 147 -24.64 15.54 -27.71
CA PHE A 147 -24.87 16.85 -27.10
C PHE A 147 -25.99 17.63 -27.80
N MET A 148 -25.94 17.77 -29.12
CA MET A 148 -26.95 18.49 -29.91
C MET A 148 -28.34 17.84 -29.75
N ALA A 149 -28.42 16.51 -29.77
CA ALA A 149 -29.67 15.79 -29.56
C ALA A 149 -30.25 16.00 -28.14
N LYS A 150 -29.40 16.01 -27.12
CA LYS A 150 -29.81 16.23 -25.72
C LYS A 150 -30.35 17.64 -25.47
N HIS A 151 -29.75 18.64 -26.11
CA HIS A 151 -30.10 20.05 -25.95
C HIS A 151 -31.03 20.58 -27.04
N GLN A 152 -31.49 19.72 -27.96
CA GLN A 152 -32.38 20.07 -29.08
C GLN A 152 -31.81 21.19 -29.98
N LEU A 153 -30.49 21.25 -30.09
CA LEU A 153 -29.77 22.25 -30.90
C LEU A 153 -29.67 21.74 -32.33
N THR A 154 -29.88 22.62 -33.31
CA THR A 154 -29.88 22.23 -34.73
C THR A 154 -28.90 23.04 -35.56
N THR A 155 -28.49 24.21 -35.09
CA THR A 155 -27.60 25.13 -35.83
C THR A 155 -26.29 25.40 -35.09
N VAL A 156 -25.31 25.96 -35.82
CA VAL A 156 -24.04 26.44 -35.26
C VAL A 156 -24.27 27.61 -34.30
N ASP A 157 -25.24 28.47 -34.61
CA ASP A 157 -25.59 29.62 -33.76
C ASP A 157 -26.26 29.16 -32.46
N ASP A 158 -27.15 28.15 -32.52
CA ASP A 158 -27.71 27.51 -31.32
C ASP A 158 -26.59 26.90 -30.47
N LEU A 159 -25.58 26.30 -31.12
CA LEU A 159 -24.42 25.73 -30.42
C LEU A 159 -23.58 26.82 -29.76
N LYS A 160 -23.32 27.95 -30.43
CA LYS A 160 -22.58 29.10 -29.87
C LYS A 160 -23.32 29.74 -28.69
N GLU A 161 -24.64 29.85 -28.78
CA GLU A 161 -25.49 30.40 -27.71
C GLU A 161 -25.59 29.43 -26.51
N ALA A 162 -25.62 28.11 -26.77
CA ALA A 162 -25.68 27.09 -25.72
C ALA A 162 -24.30 26.78 -25.07
N TYR A 163 -23.20 26.88 -25.82
CA TYR A 163 -21.82 26.64 -25.36
C TYR A 163 -21.15 27.93 -24.86
N HIS A 164 -21.63 28.49 -23.76
CA HIS A 164 -20.82 29.40 -22.93
C HIS A 164 -19.84 28.65 -22.02
N TYR A 165 -19.21 27.58 -22.51
CA TYR A 165 -18.18 26.87 -21.74
C TYR A 165 -16.80 27.41 -22.10
N LEU A 166 -16.12 27.98 -21.11
CA LEU A 166 -14.68 28.22 -21.17
C LEU A 166 -13.98 26.85 -21.24
N ILE A 167 -13.17 26.64 -22.27
CA ILE A 167 -12.22 25.52 -22.25
C ILE A 167 -11.00 26.01 -21.51
N THR A 168 -10.77 25.38 -20.36
CA THR A 168 -9.57 25.60 -19.56
C THR A 168 -8.51 24.58 -20.00
N GLU A 169 -7.52 25.05 -20.76
CA GLU A 169 -6.29 24.30 -21.02
C GLU A 169 -5.34 24.51 -19.84
N ILE A 170 -4.99 23.44 -19.14
CA ILE A 170 -4.01 23.45 -18.05
C ILE A 170 -2.70 22.92 -18.61
N HIS A 171 -1.69 23.79 -18.72
CA HIS A 171 -0.33 23.38 -19.02
C HIS A 171 0.41 23.14 -17.71
N LEU A 172 0.84 21.91 -17.50
CA LEU A 172 1.71 21.55 -16.39
C LEU A 172 3.14 21.89 -16.75
N ARG A 173 3.87 22.43 -15.77
CA ARG A 173 5.30 22.71 -15.86
C ARG A 173 6.03 21.38 -15.98
N ALA A 174 6.93 21.27 -16.96
CA ALA A 174 7.85 20.13 -17.00
C ALA A 174 8.78 20.17 -15.77
N PRO A 175 8.87 19.09 -14.98
CA PRO A 175 9.77 19.05 -13.84
C PRO A 175 11.22 19.24 -14.30
N GLY A 176 12.01 19.94 -13.48
CA GLY A 176 13.45 20.07 -13.71
C GLY A 176 14.17 18.73 -13.54
N PRO A 177 15.48 18.65 -13.89
CA PRO A 177 16.23 17.41 -13.75
C PRO A 177 16.31 16.98 -12.27
N PHE A 178 16.00 15.71 -12.01
CA PHE A 178 16.05 15.13 -10.68
C PHE A 178 17.48 15.11 -10.11
N ASN A 179 17.61 15.48 -8.84
CA ASN A 179 18.86 15.41 -8.09
C ASN A 179 18.68 14.58 -6.81
N ALA A 180 19.27 13.38 -6.78
CA ALA A 180 19.14 12.45 -5.66
C ALA A 180 19.80 12.94 -4.36
N ASP A 181 20.76 13.85 -4.44
CA ASP A 181 21.48 14.37 -3.27
C ASP A 181 20.87 15.66 -2.72
N ASN A 182 19.79 16.16 -3.33
CA ASN A 182 19.02 17.28 -2.78
C ASN A 182 18.26 16.81 -1.51
N PRO A 183 18.52 17.39 -0.32
CA PRO A 183 17.82 17.02 0.91
C PRO A 183 16.30 17.21 0.84
N ALA A 184 15.80 18.07 -0.06
CA ALA A 184 14.36 18.23 -0.27
C ALA A 184 13.67 16.97 -0.82
N ASN A 185 14.44 16.08 -1.45
CA ASN A 185 13.96 14.80 -1.98
C ASN A 185 14.06 13.66 -0.95
N HIS A 186 14.52 13.95 0.28
CA HIS A 186 14.73 12.95 1.33
C HIS A 186 13.57 13.02 2.31
N TYR A 187 12.82 11.92 2.39
CA TYR A 187 11.62 11.83 3.21
C TYR A 187 11.75 10.70 4.21
N HIS A 188 11.43 10.98 5.47
CA HIS A 188 11.44 9.96 6.51
C HIS A 188 10.12 9.19 6.55
N PHE A 189 10.21 7.87 6.51
CA PHE A 189 9.06 6.96 6.56
C PHE A 189 9.27 5.91 7.66
N PRO A 190 8.30 5.75 8.57
CA PRO A 190 8.28 4.58 9.45
C PRO A 190 7.83 3.36 8.64
N LEU A 191 8.38 2.18 8.90
CA LEU A 191 7.91 0.93 8.32
C LEU A 191 7.72 -0.10 9.43
N GLU A 192 6.48 -0.51 9.69
CA GLU A 192 6.21 -1.58 10.64
C GLU A 192 6.26 -2.93 9.92
N VAL A 193 7.20 -3.78 10.32
CA VAL A 193 7.45 -5.10 9.72
C VAL A 193 7.04 -6.18 10.70
N ILE A 194 6.17 -7.09 10.25
CA ILE A 194 5.78 -8.28 11.02
C ILE A 194 6.54 -9.49 10.49
N LEU A 195 7.26 -10.18 11.36
CA LEU A 195 8.00 -11.38 11.03
C LEU A 195 7.25 -12.59 11.58
N LEU A 196 7.04 -13.57 10.71
CA LEU A 196 6.47 -14.87 11.04
C LEU A 196 7.48 -15.96 10.66
N MET A 197 7.99 -16.68 11.65
CA MET A 197 8.98 -17.74 11.49
C MET A 197 8.30 -19.10 11.48
N ARG A 198 8.61 -19.95 10.50
CA ARG A 198 7.99 -21.27 10.37
C ARG A 198 9.06 -22.31 10.09
N GLU A 199 9.07 -23.39 10.86
CA GLU A 199 10.06 -24.46 10.73
C GLU A 199 9.80 -25.37 9.53
N VAL A 200 8.54 -25.44 9.11
CA VAL A 200 8.10 -26.24 7.97
C VAL A 200 7.45 -25.31 6.95
N ILE A 201 7.74 -25.56 5.67
CA ILE A 201 7.14 -24.83 4.57
C ILE A 201 5.78 -25.47 4.25
N ASP A 202 4.73 -24.97 4.90
CA ASP A 202 3.35 -25.11 4.43
C ASP A 202 2.93 -23.76 3.82
N VAL A 203 2.91 -23.71 2.48
CA VAL A 203 2.61 -22.48 1.73
C VAL A 203 1.20 -21.96 2.05
N THR A 204 0.24 -22.86 2.24
CA THR A 204 -1.16 -22.49 2.48
C THR A 204 -1.33 -21.95 3.89
N GLU A 205 -0.77 -22.62 4.88
CA GLU A 205 -0.82 -22.19 6.28
C GLU A 205 -0.06 -20.88 6.48
N ALA A 206 1.12 -20.74 5.89
CA ALA A 206 1.91 -19.51 5.95
C ALA A 206 1.15 -18.32 5.36
N LEU A 207 0.54 -18.48 4.17
CA LEU A 207 -0.24 -17.41 3.55
C LEU A 207 -1.48 -17.04 4.38
N ARG A 208 -2.18 -18.04 4.94
CA ARG A 208 -3.32 -17.78 5.84
C ARG A 208 -2.89 -17.01 7.09
N ALA A 209 -1.77 -17.39 7.69
CA ALA A 209 -1.23 -16.72 8.88
C ALA A 209 -0.90 -15.24 8.57
N VAL A 210 -0.25 -14.97 7.44
CA VAL A 210 0.06 -13.61 7.01
C VAL A 210 -1.19 -12.79 6.74
N LYS A 211 -2.16 -13.33 5.99
CA LYS A 211 -3.42 -12.63 5.69
C LYS A 211 -4.20 -12.32 6.97
N LEU A 212 -4.25 -13.26 7.91
CA LEU A 212 -4.89 -13.06 9.21
C LEU A 212 -4.16 -11.99 10.03
N ALA A 213 -2.83 -12.00 10.04
CA ALA A 213 -2.02 -10.98 10.72
C ALA A 213 -2.25 -9.58 10.16
N ARG A 214 -2.26 -9.45 8.84
CA ARG A 214 -2.52 -8.18 8.14
C ARG A 214 -3.93 -7.66 8.48
N THR A 215 -4.96 -8.49 8.30
CA THR A 215 -6.35 -8.08 8.61
C THR A 215 -6.55 -7.76 10.10
N ALA A 216 -5.91 -8.50 11.01
CA ALA A 216 -5.96 -8.18 12.44
C ALA A 216 -5.31 -6.82 12.71
N GLY A 217 -4.15 -6.57 12.09
CA GLY A 217 -3.42 -5.32 12.21
C GLY A 217 -4.17 -4.09 11.67
N GLU A 218 -4.77 -4.21 10.49
CA GLU A 218 -5.62 -3.18 9.86
C GLU A 218 -6.79 -2.75 10.74
N ARG A 219 -7.35 -3.68 11.52
CA ARG A 219 -8.48 -3.39 12.41
C ARG A 219 -8.07 -2.86 13.78
N VAL A 220 -6.85 -3.15 14.23
CA VAL A 220 -6.34 -2.69 15.53
C VAL A 220 -5.76 -1.29 15.42
N ASN A 221 -5.10 -0.96 14.30
CA ASN A 221 -4.50 0.35 14.11
C ASN A 221 -5.50 1.36 13.56
N ILE A 222 -5.44 2.58 14.12
CA ILE A 222 -6.20 3.71 13.59
C ILE A 222 -5.64 4.05 12.21
N TYR A 223 -6.50 3.96 11.20
CA TYR A 223 -6.19 4.35 9.83
C TYR A 223 -5.51 5.72 9.78
N ARG A 224 -4.32 5.79 9.17
CA ARG A 224 -3.64 7.03 8.83
C ARG A 224 -3.67 7.14 7.31
N PRO A 225 -4.44 8.09 6.74
CA PRO A 225 -4.60 8.16 5.29
C PRO A 225 -3.27 8.41 4.59
N ASP A 226 -2.52 9.43 5.03
CA ASP A 226 -1.36 9.91 4.27
C ASP A 226 -0.15 10.19 5.17
N ILE A 227 1.04 9.81 4.68
CA ILE A 227 2.34 10.21 5.23
C ILE A 227 3.19 10.72 4.06
N ASN A 228 3.62 11.98 4.09
CA ASN A 228 4.57 12.56 3.13
C ASN A 228 4.24 12.22 1.66
N THR A 229 3.00 12.48 1.22
CA THR A 229 2.47 12.20 -0.14
C THR A 229 2.24 10.73 -0.52
N ALA A 230 2.50 9.79 0.40
CA ALA A 230 2.18 8.39 0.22
C ALA A 230 0.89 8.01 0.97
N GLU A 231 0.05 7.21 0.32
CA GLU A 231 -1.15 6.61 0.91
C GLU A 231 -0.76 5.31 1.63
N VAL A 232 -1.25 5.11 2.86
CA VAL A 232 -0.95 3.88 3.63
C VAL A 232 -1.96 2.79 3.29
N ARG A 233 -1.54 1.77 2.52
CA ARG A 233 -2.38 0.63 2.12
C ARG A 233 -2.66 -0.34 3.26
N THR A 234 -1.63 -0.64 4.05
CA THR A 234 -1.70 -1.56 5.19
C THR A 234 -0.73 -1.07 6.25
N PRO A 235 -1.05 -1.21 7.55
CA PRO A 235 -0.14 -0.79 8.62
C PRO A 235 1.14 -1.62 8.68
N TYR A 236 1.14 -2.85 8.15
CA TYR A 236 2.23 -3.80 8.31
C TYR A 236 2.76 -4.38 6.99
N ALA A 237 4.08 -4.46 6.89
CA ALA A 237 4.84 -5.20 5.89
C ALA A 237 5.13 -6.64 6.40
N PRO A 238 4.53 -7.69 5.82
CA PRO A 238 4.75 -9.04 6.28
C PRO A 238 6.01 -9.68 5.70
N VAL A 239 6.74 -10.36 6.58
CA VAL A 239 7.93 -11.15 6.28
C VAL A 239 7.74 -12.56 6.81
N LEU A 240 7.89 -13.55 5.93
CA LEU A 240 7.94 -14.96 6.28
C LEU A 240 9.39 -15.43 6.30
N ILE A 241 9.79 -16.12 7.35
CA ILE A 241 11.13 -16.70 7.48
C ILE A 241 11.00 -18.21 7.64
N PHE A 242 11.68 -18.92 6.76
CA PHE A 242 11.77 -20.38 6.77
C PHE A 242 13.23 -20.81 6.92
N PRO A 243 13.51 -21.99 7.51
CA PRO A 243 14.83 -22.57 7.46
C PRO A 243 15.16 -22.95 6.02
N GLU A 244 16.37 -22.62 5.58
CA GLU A 244 16.87 -23.03 4.26
C GLU A 244 16.80 -24.55 4.07
N ALA A 245 17.07 -25.31 5.14
CA ALA A 245 17.00 -26.76 5.15
C ALA A 245 15.59 -27.31 4.84
N ALA A 246 14.51 -26.57 5.09
CA ALA A 246 13.15 -27.01 4.78
C ALA A 246 12.82 -27.00 3.28
N LEU A 247 13.67 -26.37 2.45
CA LEU A 247 13.54 -26.45 0.99
C LEU A 247 13.85 -27.85 0.46
N ASN A 248 14.63 -28.66 1.21
CA ASN A 248 15.04 -29.98 0.78
C ASN A 248 13.84 -30.92 0.65
N GLY A 249 13.66 -31.50 -0.54
CA GLY A 249 12.58 -32.45 -0.82
C GLY A 249 11.25 -31.83 -1.22
N LEU A 250 11.17 -30.50 -1.34
CA LEU A 250 10.01 -29.84 -1.95
C LEU A 250 10.11 -29.83 -3.48
N PRO A 251 8.97 -29.85 -4.19
CA PRO A 251 8.95 -29.72 -5.64
C PRO A 251 9.17 -28.28 -6.14
N PHE A 252 9.41 -27.32 -5.23
CA PHE A 252 9.51 -25.89 -5.52
C PHE A 252 10.90 -25.36 -5.15
N THR A 253 11.39 -24.39 -5.92
CA THR A 253 12.62 -23.66 -5.60
C THR A 253 12.34 -22.48 -4.66
N ALA A 254 13.37 -22.01 -3.95
CA ALA A 254 13.28 -20.80 -3.14
C ALA A 254 12.76 -19.59 -3.95
N ALA A 255 13.27 -19.41 -5.17
CA ALA A 255 12.86 -18.33 -6.07
C ALA A 255 11.38 -18.42 -6.47
N ALA A 256 10.86 -19.64 -6.72
CA ALA A 256 9.45 -19.84 -7.04
C ALA A 256 8.54 -19.49 -5.85
N LEU A 257 8.94 -19.87 -4.64
CA LEU A 257 8.22 -19.52 -3.42
C LEU A 257 8.30 -18.00 -3.15
N GLN A 258 9.45 -17.39 -3.35
CA GLN A 258 9.64 -15.94 -3.26
C GLN A 258 8.73 -15.18 -4.21
N ALA A 259 8.69 -15.57 -5.48
CA ALA A 259 7.80 -14.96 -6.47
C ALA A 259 6.32 -15.13 -6.09
N PHE A 260 5.94 -16.31 -5.61
CA PHE A 260 4.56 -16.58 -5.17
C PHE A 260 4.14 -15.68 -4.00
N PHE A 261 4.96 -15.58 -2.95
CA PHE A 261 4.67 -14.72 -1.79
C PHE A 261 4.74 -13.23 -2.14
N ALA A 262 5.68 -12.83 -3.01
CA ALA A 262 5.79 -11.46 -3.47
C ALA A 262 4.54 -10.98 -4.22
N ALA A 263 3.89 -11.86 -5.00
CA ALA A 263 2.61 -11.56 -5.66
C ALA A 263 1.47 -11.23 -4.67
N GLU A 264 1.60 -11.65 -3.40
CA GLU A 264 0.68 -11.35 -2.30
C GLU A 264 1.20 -10.23 -1.38
N HIS A 265 2.23 -9.50 -1.83
CA HIS A 265 2.94 -8.45 -1.07
C HIS A 265 3.52 -8.97 0.25
N VAL A 266 4.15 -10.15 0.21
CA VAL A 266 4.83 -10.80 1.33
C VAL A 266 6.27 -11.10 0.97
N LEU A 267 7.22 -10.60 1.75
CA LEU A 267 8.63 -10.98 1.60
C LEU A 267 8.83 -12.35 2.24
N SER A 268 9.39 -13.31 1.49
CA SER A 268 9.78 -14.61 2.06
C SER A 268 11.28 -14.80 1.99
N LEU A 269 11.85 -15.25 3.10
CA LEU A 269 13.27 -15.43 3.30
C LEU A 269 13.55 -16.86 3.75
N PHE A 270 14.62 -17.43 3.21
CA PHE A 270 15.13 -18.76 3.59
C PHE A 270 16.49 -18.53 4.23
N VAL A 271 16.62 -18.87 5.51
CA VAL A 271 17.80 -18.52 6.30
C VAL A 271 18.35 -19.74 7.02
N THR A 272 19.65 -19.71 7.26
CA THR A 272 20.33 -20.61 8.19
C THR A 272 20.65 -19.78 9.45
N PRO A 273 20.21 -20.21 10.66
CA PRO A 273 20.60 -19.52 11.90
C PRO A 273 22.12 -19.51 12.03
N LEU A 274 22.68 -18.40 12.51
CA LEU A 274 24.11 -18.28 12.78
C LEU A 274 24.56 -19.12 13.99
#